data_AF-A0A955CT40-F1
#
_entry.id   AF-A0A955CT40-F1
#
_cell.length_a   1.000
_cell.length_b   1.000
_cell.length_c   1.000
_cell.angle_alpha   90.00
_cell.angle_beta   90.00
_cell.angle_gamma   90.00
#
_symmetry.space_group_name_H-M   'P 1'
#
loop_
_entity.id
_entity.type
_entity.pdbx_description
1 polymer ?
#
loop_
_entity_poly.entity_id
_entity_poly.type
_entity_poly.pdbx_seq_one_letter_code
_entity_poly.pdbx_strand_id
1 'polypeptide(L)'
;MSFGIYKQGQGYWVRTLTAVFIGTLFLACAAWLFNEGTTLANVLPRASSQVYLENPDGVTPSVGDVVHFFIEGENGSLEEAGSATVQGKTDTGSLLIDTMSAGAEVSNDKIVRIEGPNDFAAVPSVIPGKPVIEPIFISGGLAALTILIGAIAVYYYVGVHKKSSEFLIATDIEMRRVNWSTRKDVIRSTVVVIVASFAIAASLFFVDFFFEWLFSAMRIRRM
;
A
#
# COMPACT_ATOMS: atom_id res chain seq x y z
N MET A 1 -44.35 4.97 -3.56
CA MET A 1 -43.17 5.80 -3.24
C MET A 1 -43.69 7.22 -3.00
N SER A 2 -43.86 7.64 -1.74
CA SER A 2 -44.32 9.00 -1.45
C SER A 2 -43.20 9.96 -1.85
N PHE A 3 -43.42 10.77 -2.89
CA PHE A 3 -42.51 11.85 -3.24
C PHE A 3 -42.63 12.93 -2.18
N GLY A 4 -41.88 12.78 -1.08
CA GLY A 4 -41.69 13.84 -0.12
C GLY A 4 -41.11 15.06 -0.84
N ILE A 5 -41.82 16.17 -0.80
CA ILE A 5 -41.36 17.44 -1.38
C ILE A 5 -40.10 17.85 -0.60
N TYR A 6 -38.92 17.67 -1.21
CA TYR A 6 -37.67 18.13 -0.62
C TYR A 6 -37.67 19.65 -0.55
N LYS A 7 -37.33 20.21 0.61
CA LYS A 7 -37.03 21.63 0.69
C LYS A 7 -35.76 21.89 -0.13
N GLN A 8 -35.72 23.02 -0.85
CA GLN A 8 -34.54 23.40 -1.62
C GLN A 8 -33.30 23.42 -0.70
N GLY A 9 -32.27 22.63 -1.05
CA GLY A 9 -31.05 22.47 -0.25
C GLY A 9 -31.06 21.36 0.81
N GLN A 10 -32.17 20.64 0.99
CA GLN A 10 -32.24 19.51 1.93
C GLN A 10 -31.25 18.39 1.51
N GLY A 11 -30.36 18.02 2.43
CA GLY A 11 -29.36 16.98 2.19
C GLY A 11 -28.16 17.40 1.35
N TYR A 12 -28.01 18.70 1.04
CA TYR A 12 -26.84 19.20 0.28
C TYR A 12 -25.52 18.82 0.95
N TRP A 13 -25.34 19.17 2.22
CA TRP A 13 -24.12 18.87 2.97
C TRP A 13 -23.84 17.38 3.10
N VAL A 14 -24.87 16.57 3.32
CA VAL A 14 -24.73 15.11 3.41
C VAL A 14 -24.23 14.53 2.09
N ARG A 15 -24.81 14.95 0.97
CA ARG A 15 -24.40 14.50 -0.38
C ARG A 15 -22.98 14.96 -0.70
N THR A 16 -22.65 16.22 -0.41
CA THR A 16 -21.30 16.76 -0.64
C THR A 16 -20.26 16.07 0.23
N LEU A 17 -20.51 15.89 1.53
CA LEU A 17 -19.57 15.19 2.42
C LEU A 17 -19.38 13.73 2.03
N THR A 18 -20.44 13.05 1.60
CA THR A 18 -20.35 11.67 1.09
C THR A 18 -19.52 11.61 -0.19
N ALA A 19 -19.73 12.54 -1.13
CA ALA A 19 -18.94 12.64 -2.35
C ALA A 19 -17.45 12.90 -2.05
N VAL A 20 -17.16 13.86 -1.17
CA VAL A 20 -15.80 14.20 -0.76
C VAL A 20 -15.14 13.04 -0.03
N PHE A 21 -15.85 12.35 0.86
CA PHE A 21 -15.32 11.19 1.58
C PHE A 21 -14.93 10.05 0.64
N ILE A 22 -15.84 9.63 -0.24
CA ILE A 22 -15.58 8.57 -1.23
C ILE A 22 -14.46 9.02 -2.18
N GLY A 23 -14.54 10.25 -2.70
CA GLY A 23 -13.52 10.81 -3.59
C GLY A 23 -12.13 10.81 -2.95
N THR A 24 -12.01 11.23 -1.69
CA THR A 24 -10.74 11.25 -0.95
C THR A 24 -10.20 9.83 -0.76
N LEU A 25 -11.05 8.86 -0.44
CA LEU A 25 -10.66 7.46 -0.28
C LEU A 25 -10.10 6.88 -1.59
N PHE A 26 -10.76 7.13 -2.72
CA PHE A 26 -10.29 6.66 -4.02
C PHE A 26 -9.03 7.38 -4.49
N LEU A 27 -8.88 8.68 -4.19
CA LEU A 27 -7.64 9.42 -4.48
C LEU A 27 -6.47 8.90 -3.64
N ALA A 28 -6.69 8.61 -2.37
CA ALA A 28 -5.68 7.99 -1.50
C ALA A 28 -5.29 6.59 -2.01
N CYS A 29 -6.27 5.79 -2.43
CA CYS A 29 -6.04 4.48 -3.03
C CYS A 29 -5.25 4.59 -4.35
N ALA A 30 -5.59 5.55 -5.22
CA ALA A 30 -4.86 5.81 -6.45
C ALA A 30 -3.41 6.23 -6.20
N ALA A 31 -3.17 7.08 -5.20
CA ALA A 31 -1.81 7.49 -4.80
C ALA A 31 -1.00 6.30 -4.27
N TRP A 32 -1.62 5.43 -3.46
CA TRP A 32 -0.98 4.20 -2.99
C TRP A 32 -0.65 3.24 -4.14
N LEU A 33 -1.62 2.98 -5.03
CA LEU A 33 -1.42 2.12 -6.21
C LEU A 33 -0.36 2.67 -7.18
N PHE A 34 -0.23 3.99 -7.30
CA PHE A 34 0.82 4.58 -8.10
C PHE A 34 2.22 4.22 -7.56
N ASN A 35 2.40 4.29 -6.23
CA ASN A 35 3.66 3.94 -5.59
C ASN A 35 3.96 2.44 -5.75
N GLU A 36 2.97 1.57 -5.55
CA GLU A 36 3.14 0.11 -5.76
C GLU A 36 3.30 -0.27 -7.23
N GLY A 37 2.73 0.49 -8.18
CA GLY A 37 2.92 0.24 -9.61
C GLY A 37 4.39 0.34 -10.04
N THR A 38 5.17 1.19 -9.36
CA THR A 38 6.61 1.33 -9.64
C THR A 38 7.41 0.13 -9.16
N THR A 39 7.00 -0.53 -8.06
CA THR A 39 7.67 -1.73 -7.56
C THR A 39 7.37 -2.92 -8.46
N LEU A 40 6.13 -3.06 -8.92
CA LEU A 40 5.72 -4.09 -9.88
C LEU A 40 6.43 -3.96 -11.23
N ALA A 41 6.71 -2.74 -11.70
CA ALA A 41 7.41 -2.53 -12.96
C ALA A 41 8.85 -3.07 -12.95
N ASN A 42 9.49 -3.18 -11.77
CA ASN A 42 10.84 -3.74 -11.65
C ASN A 42 10.88 -5.28 -11.81
N VAL A 43 9.72 -5.94 -11.69
CA VAL A 43 9.58 -7.40 -11.87
C VAL A 43 9.44 -7.78 -13.35
N LEU A 44 9.10 -6.82 -14.22
CA LEU A 44 8.93 -7.08 -15.65
C LEU A 44 10.27 -7.30 -16.37
N PRO A 45 10.32 -8.22 -17.35
CA PRO A 45 11.52 -8.48 -18.13
C PRO A 45 11.98 -7.21 -18.87
N ARG A 46 13.29 -6.94 -18.80
CA ARG A 46 13.93 -5.78 -19.44
C ARG A 46 14.34 -6.17 -20.87
N ALA A 47 14.13 -5.28 -21.84
CA ALA A 47 14.19 -5.63 -23.26
C ALA A 47 15.61 -5.88 -23.80
N SER A 48 16.61 -5.20 -23.24
CA SER A 48 18.01 -5.28 -23.68
C SER A 48 18.87 -4.53 -22.69
N SER A 49 20.02 -5.09 -22.31
CA SER A 49 21.00 -4.40 -21.45
C SER A 49 22.13 -3.87 -22.32
N GLN A 50 22.61 -2.67 -22.02
CA GLN A 50 23.74 -2.09 -22.74
C GLN A 50 25.00 -2.31 -21.92
N VAL A 51 26.04 -2.86 -22.54
CA VAL A 51 27.33 -3.03 -21.89
C VAL A 51 28.34 -2.12 -22.57
N TYR A 52 28.90 -1.22 -21.78
CA TYR A 52 30.03 -0.41 -22.19
C TYR A 52 31.30 -1.19 -21.89
N LEU A 53 32.22 -1.18 -22.84
CA LEU A 53 33.48 -1.90 -22.75
C LEU A 53 34.57 -0.91 -22.37
N GLU A 54 35.18 -1.10 -21.21
CA GLU A 54 36.41 -0.39 -20.86
C GLU A 54 37.61 -1.24 -21.31
N ASN A 55 38.48 -0.65 -22.13
CA ASN A 55 39.69 -1.28 -22.70
C ASN A 55 39.41 -2.61 -23.44
N PRO A 56 38.82 -2.56 -24.66
CA PRO A 56 38.63 -3.76 -25.47
C PRO A 56 39.98 -4.27 -25.99
N ASP A 57 40.37 -5.46 -25.55
CA ASP A 57 41.47 -6.24 -26.13
C ASP A 57 40.90 -7.18 -27.21
N GLY A 58 41.51 -7.18 -28.40
CA GLY A 58 41.09 -8.06 -29.51
C GLY A 58 40.05 -7.46 -30.47
N VAL A 59 39.47 -8.31 -31.32
CA VAL A 59 38.47 -7.90 -32.33
C VAL A 59 37.10 -7.79 -31.66
N THR A 60 36.48 -6.61 -31.69
CA THR A 60 35.12 -6.44 -31.12
C THR A 60 34.14 -7.41 -31.78
N PRO A 61 33.35 -8.17 -30.99
CA PRO A 61 32.42 -9.17 -31.51
C PRO A 61 31.35 -8.53 -32.42
N SER A 62 30.91 -9.32 -33.40
CA SER A 62 29.92 -8.93 -34.40
C SER A 62 28.49 -9.27 -33.95
N VAL A 63 27.49 -8.68 -34.61
CA VAL A 63 26.07 -8.91 -34.28
C VAL A 63 25.73 -10.39 -34.51
N GLY A 64 25.29 -11.08 -33.44
CA GLY A 64 25.01 -12.52 -33.44
C GLY A 64 26.01 -13.37 -32.68
N ASP A 65 27.16 -12.81 -32.27
CA ASP A 65 28.17 -13.52 -31.49
C ASP A 65 27.73 -13.70 -30.03
N VAL A 66 28.05 -14.87 -29.45
CA VAL A 66 27.78 -15.19 -28.04
C VAL A 66 28.95 -14.71 -27.20
N VAL A 67 28.64 -13.99 -26.13
CA VAL A 67 29.59 -13.40 -25.22
C VAL A 67 29.41 -14.03 -23.84
N HIS A 68 30.50 -14.49 -23.24
CA HIS A 68 30.53 -15.14 -21.94
C HIS A 68 30.94 -14.13 -20.87
N PHE A 69 30.18 -14.09 -19.78
CA PHE A 69 30.43 -13.21 -18.64
C PHE A 69 31.06 -14.00 -17.52
N PHE A 70 32.12 -13.47 -16.92
CA PHE A 70 32.81 -14.08 -15.80
C PHE A 70 32.68 -13.23 -14.55
N ILE A 71 32.37 -13.89 -13.43
CA ILE A 71 32.41 -13.33 -12.08
C ILE A 71 33.68 -13.78 -11.37
N GLU A 72 34.20 -12.95 -10.48
CA GLU A 72 35.32 -13.32 -9.62
C GLU A 72 34.81 -14.16 -8.44
N GLY A 73 35.22 -15.43 -8.40
CA GLY A 73 34.91 -16.35 -7.31
C GLY A 73 35.77 -16.10 -6.07
N GLU A 74 35.36 -16.69 -4.94
CA GLU A 74 35.94 -16.47 -3.60
C GLU A 74 37.46 -16.80 -3.48
N ASN A 75 38.02 -17.52 -4.45
CA ASN A 75 39.44 -17.89 -4.52
C ASN A 75 40.23 -17.18 -5.65
N GLY A 76 39.69 -16.13 -6.27
CA GLY A 76 40.31 -15.45 -7.41
C GLY A 76 40.27 -16.23 -8.73
N SER A 77 39.46 -17.29 -8.80
CA SER A 77 39.15 -18.01 -10.05
C SER A 77 37.93 -17.39 -10.74
N LEU A 78 38.01 -17.19 -12.06
CA LEU A 78 36.90 -16.68 -12.88
C LEU A 78 35.86 -17.80 -13.08
N GLU A 79 34.64 -17.60 -12.59
CA GLU A 79 33.52 -18.51 -12.80
C GLU A 79 32.56 -17.96 -13.86
N GLU A 80 32.05 -18.83 -14.73
CA GLU A 80 31.13 -18.43 -15.80
C GLU A 80 29.76 -18.05 -15.21
N ALA A 81 29.44 -16.77 -15.28
CA ALA A 81 28.24 -16.16 -14.73
C ALA A 81 27.02 -16.35 -15.65
N GLY A 82 27.27 -16.51 -16.95
CA GLY A 82 26.27 -16.75 -17.98
C GLY A 82 26.73 -16.27 -19.35
N SER A 83 25.91 -16.50 -20.37
CA SER A 83 26.18 -16.08 -21.74
C SER A 83 25.03 -15.25 -22.30
N ALA A 84 25.36 -14.35 -23.23
CA ALA A 84 24.36 -13.55 -23.92
C ALA A 84 24.77 -13.24 -25.36
N THR A 85 23.78 -13.05 -26.22
CA THR A 85 23.99 -12.80 -27.65
C THR A 85 24.05 -11.30 -27.91
N VAL A 86 25.02 -10.86 -28.73
CA VAL A 86 25.16 -9.46 -29.15
C VAL A 86 24.10 -9.13 -30.21
N GLN A 87 23.18 -8.21 -29.91
CA GLN A 87 22.14 -7.75 -30.86
C GLN A 87 22.57 -6.53 -31.70
N GLY A 88 23.56 -5.76 -31.25
CA GLY A 88 23.96 -4.54 -31.96
C GLY A 88 25.24 -3.91 -31.43
N LYS A 89 25.97 -3.22 -32.30
CA LYS A 89 27.12 -2.39 -31.97
C LYS A 89 26.74 -0.94 -32.16
N THR A 90 26.95 -0.09 -31.17
CA THR A 90 26.87 1.37 -31.35
C THR A 90 28.29 1.89 -31.62
N ASP A 91 28.43 2.88 -32.49
CA ASP A 91 29.72 3.41 -33.00
C ASP A 91 30.68 3.92 -31.92
N THR A 92 30.22 4.05 -30.68
CA THR A 92 30.96 4.55 -29.51
C THR A 92 31.61 3.46 -28.65
N GLY A 93 31.66 2.20 -29.11
CA GLY A 93 32.32 1.10 -28.37
C GLY A 93 31.44 0.40 -27.33
N SER A 94 30.12 0.59 -27.38
CA SER A 94 29.15 -0.12 -26.53
C SER A 94 28.48 -1.26 -27.29
N LEU A 95 28.30 -2.41 -26.63
CA LEU A 95 27.57 -3.56 -27.15
C LEU A 95 26.15 -3.59 -26.57
N LEU A 96 25.17 -3.76 -27.45
CA LEU A 96 23.78 -4.06 -27.08
C LEU A 96 23.67 -5.58 -26.95
N ILE A 97 23.35 -6.04 -25.75
CA ILE A 97 23.31 -7.46 -25.43
C ILE A 97 21.86 -7.83 -25.05
N ASP A 98 21.38 -8.95 -25.57
CA ASP A 98 20.08 -9.50 -25.18
C ASP A 98 20.10 -9.96 -23.70
N THR A 99 18.93 -10.26 -23.14
CA THR A 99 18.79 -10.80 -21.79
C THR A 99 19.81 -11.90 -21.54
N MET A 100 20.70 -11.68 -20.58
CA MET A 100 21.69 -12.67 -20.14
C MET A 100 20.94 -13.93 -19.71
N SER A 101 21.28 -15.07 -20.32
CA SER A 101 20.75 -16.36 -19.90
C SER A 101 21.44 -16.73 -18.59
N ALA A 102 20.87 -16.24 -17.49
CA ALA A 102 21.40 -16.39 -16.15
C ALA A 102 21.28 -17.85 -15.68
N GLY A 103 22.41 -18.50 -15.43
CA GLY A 103 22.47 -19.73 -14.60
C GLY A 103 22.39 -19.43 -13.10
N ALA A 104 22.62 -18.17 -12.70
CA ALA A 104 22.48 -17.67 -11.34
C ALA A 104 22.12 -16.16 -11.39
N GLU A 105 21.43 -15.64 -10.38
CA GLU A 105 21.13 -14.20 -10.24
C GLU A 105 22.44 -13.39 -10.11
N VAL A 106 23.03 -13.03 -11.23
CA VAL A 106 24.26 -12.24 -11.27
C VAL A 106 23.88 -10.78 -11.14
N SER A 107 24.10 -10.22 -9.95
CA SER A 107 24.12 -8.76 -9.77
C SER A 107 25.18 -8.17 -10.70
N ASN A 108 24.77 -7.23 -11.55
CA ASN A 108 25.62 -6.54 -12.55
C ASN A 108 26.91 -5.92 -11.98
N ASP A 109 26.97 -5.74 -10.66
CA ASP A 109 28.09 -5.15 -9.91
C ASP A 109 29.27 -6.12 -9.67
N LYS A 110 29.14 -7.40 -10.05
CA LYS A 110 30.16 -8.45 -9.83
C LYS A 110 30.81 -9.01 -11.10
N ILE A 111 30.42 -8.51 -12.27
CA ILE A 111 30.96 -9.00 -13.53
C ILE A 111 32.32 -8.34 -13.77
N VAL A 112 33.38 -9.14 -13.76
CA VAL A 112 34.76 -8.65 -13.82
C VAL A 112 35.35 -8.71 -15.22
N ARG A 113 34.90 -9.66 -16.04
CA ARG A 113 35.44 -9.85 -17.40
C ARG A 113 34.39 -10.39 -18.36
N ILE A 114 34.44 -9.89 -19.58
CA ILE A 114 33.72 -10.42 -20.73
C ILE A 114 34.73 -11.08 -21.66
N GLU A 115 34.42 -12.28 -22.14
CA GLU A 115 35.15 -12.92 -23.24
C GLU A 115 34.22 -13.25 -24.41
N GLY A 116 34.73 -13.07 -25.64
CA GLY A 116 33.99 -13.32 -26.87
C GLY A 116 34.86 -14.00 -27.94
N PRO A 117 34.29 -14.30 -29.13
CA PRO A 117 35.03 -14.91 -30.22
C PRO A 117 36.26 -14.07 -30.63
N ASN A 118 37.33 -14.73 -31.06
CA ASN A 118 38.59 -14.12 -31.51
C ASN A 118 39.42 -13.41 -30.42
N ASP A 119 39.64 -14.07 -29.28
CA ASP A 119 40.42 -13.55 -28.15
C ASP A 119 39.95 -12.18 -27.64
N PHE A 120 38.65 -11.89 -27.81
CA PHE A 120 38.07 -10.65 -27.33
C PHE A 120 37.95 -10.69 -25.81
N ALA A 121 38.53 -9.71 -25.13
CA ALA A 121 38.37 -9.52 -23.70
C ALA A 121 38.11 -8.05 -23.37
N ALA A 122 37.18 -7.78 -22.47
CA ALA A 122 36.90 -6.42 -22.01
C ALA A 122 36.37 -6.39 -20.58
N VAL A 123 36.59 -5.28 -19.88
CA VAL A 123 35.97 -5.03 -18.58
C VAL A 123 34.59 -4.41 -18.83
N PRO A 124 33.50 -5.05 -18.39
CA PRO A 124 32.17 -4.51 -18.61
C PRO A 124 31.77 -3.47 -17.58
N SER A 125 31.14 -2.40 -18.05
CA SER A 125 30.23 -1.61 -17.22
C SER A 125 28.80 -1.80 -17.76
N VAL A 126 27.96 -2.46 -16.97
CA VAL A 126 26.61 -2.84 -17.38
C VAL A 126 25.64 -1.71 -17.03
N ILE A 127 25.06 -1.07 -18.03
CA ILE A 127 23.93 -0.17 -17.84
C ILE A 127 22.65 -0.99 -17.87
N PRO A 128 21.83 -0.95 -16.80
CA PRO A 128 20.60 -1.71 -16.76
C PRO A 128 19.70 -1.33 -17.93
N GLY A 129 19.20 -2.36 -18.61
CA GLY A 129 18.34 -2.20 -19.77
C GLY A 129 17.09 -1.36 -19.53
N LYS A 130 16.66 -0.61 -20.56
CA LYS A 130 15.38 0.09 -20.52
C LYS A 130 14.24 -0.95 -20.41
N PRO A 131 13.29 -0.81 -19.48
CA PRO A 131 12.16 -1.73 -19.37
C PRO A 131 11.31 -1.68 -20.65
N VAL A 132 10.74 -2.83 -21.05
CA VAL A 132 9.86 -2.96 -22.25
C VAL A 132 8.66 -2.01 -22.15
N ILE A 133 8.10 -1.90 -20.94
CA ILE A 133 7.01 -0.99 -20.61
C ILE A 133 7.55 0.01 -19.59
N GLU A 134 7.47 1.31 -19.90
CA GLU A 134 7.91 2.32 -18.94
C GLU A 134 7.02 2.26 -17.68
N PRO A 135 7.61 2.23 -16.47
CA PRO A 135 6.88 2.10 -15.21
C PRO A 135 5.72 3.09 -15.07
N ILE A 136 5.89 4.28 -15.64
CA ILE A 136 4.92 5.37 -15.62
C ILE A 136 3.60 5.02 -16.30
N PHE A 137 3.60 4.20 -17.35
CA PHE A 137 2.35 3.81 -18.03
C PHE A 137 1.56 2.80 -17.19
N ILE A 138 2.23 1.93 -16.45
CA ILE A 138 1.59 0.94 -15.57
C ILE A 138 1.04 1.63 -14.33
N SER A 139 1.88 2.37 -13.60
CA SER A 139 1.46 3.08 -12.39
C SER A 139 0.44 4.16 -12.70
N GLY A 140 0.64 4.92 -13.79
CA GLY A 140 -0.31 5.93 -14.26
C GLY A 140 -1.63 5.33 -14.72
N GLY A 141 -1.59 4.20 -15.46
CA GLY A 141 -2.79 3.49 -15.90
C GLY A 141 -3.62 2.95 -14.74
N LEU A 142 -2.97 2.32 -13.74
CA LEU A 142 -3.62 1.87 -12.50
C LEU A 142 -4.27 3.03 -11.75
N ALA A 143 -3.52 4.11 -11.51
CA ALA A 143 -4.04 5.28 -10.80
C ALA A 143 -5.23 5.92 -11.54
N ALA A 144 -5.13 6.07 -12.87
CA ALA A 144 -6.20 6.63 -13.68
C ALA A 144 -7.47 5.77 -13.64
N LEU A 145 -7.32 4.44 -13.72
CA LEU A 145 -8.44 3.50 -13.59
C LEU A 145 -9.11 3.62 -12.22
N THR A 146 -8.34 3.70 -11.15
CA THR A 146 -8.89 3.85 -9.79
C THR A 146 -9.63 5.17 -9.62
N ILE A 147 -9.13 6.27 -10.18
CA ILE A 147 -9.81 7.57 -10.17
C ILE A 147 -11.13 7.50 -10.95
N LEU A 148 -11.13 6.85 -12.12
CA LEU A 148 -12.33 6.66 -12.93
C LEU A 148 -13.39 5.85 -12.16
N ILE A 149 -13.00 4.73 -11.55
CA ILE A 149 -13.89 3.92 -10.71
C ILE A 149 -14.42 4.75 -9.53
N GLY A 150 -13.57 5.55 -8.88
CA GLY A 150 -13.96 6.45 -7.80
C GLY A 150 -15.00 7.49 -8.24
N ALA A 151 -14.82 8.10 -9.40
CA ALA A 151 -15.77 9.05 -9.97
C ALA A 151 -17.13 8.38 -10.27
N ILE A 152 -17.12 7.18 -10.85
CA ILE A 152 -18.33 6.38 -11.08
C ILE A 152 -19.01 6.02 -9.75
N ALA A 153 -18.24 5.62 -8.73
CA ALA A 153 -18.77 5.30 -7.41
C ALA A 153 -19.43 6.51 -6.74
N VAL A 154 -18.79 7.69 -6.79
CA VAL A 154 -19.37 8.94 -6.28
C VAL A 154 -20.70 9.25 -7.00
N TYR A 155 -20.70 9.20 -8.33
CA TYR A 155 -21.92 9.44 -9.12
C TYR A 155 -23.03 8.44 -8.76
N TYR A 156 -22.68 7.16 -8.63
CA TYR A 156 -23.64 6.11 -8.31
C TYR A 156 -24.23 6.28 -6.91
N TYR A 157 -23.41 6.43 -5.86
CA TYR A 157 -23.89 6.52 -4.48
C TYR A 157 -24.64 7.81 -4.17
N VAL A 158 -24.20 8.94 -4.74
CA VAL A 158 -24.78 10.26 -4.45
C VAL A 158 -25.91 10.62 -5.41
N GLY A 159 -25.75 10.32 -6.70
CA GLY A 159 -26.69 10.72 -7.76
C GLY A 159 -27.75 9.68 -8.10
N VAL A 160 -27.38 8.40 -8.16
CA VAL A 160 -28.27 7.33 -8.65
C VAL A 160 -28.96 6.60 -7.51
N HIS A 161 -28.20 6.20 -6.48
CA HIS A 161 -28.66 5.33 -5.41
C HIS A 161 -29.34 6.10 -4.27
N LYS A 162 -30.54 6.62 -4.58
CA LYS A 162 -31.31 7.51 -3.68
C LYS A 162 -31.52 6.94 -2.27
N LYS A 163 -31.73 5.62 -2.10
CA LYS A 163 -32.00 5.03 -0.78
C LYS A 163 -30.92 5.31 0.26
N SER A 164 -29.65 5.17 -0.11
CA SER A 164 -28.53 5.40 0.80
C SER A 164 -28.40 6.88 1.17
N SER A 165 -28.53 7.75 0.17
CA SER A 165 -28.52 9.20 0.40
C SER A 165 -29.70 9.64 1.26
N GLU A 166 -30.91 9.14 1.02
CA GLU A 166 -32.10 9.45 1.82
C GLU A 166 -31.98 8.94 3.26
N PHE A 167 -31.37 7.78 3.48
CA PHE A 167 -31.07 7.29 4.82
C PHE A 167 -30.12 8.25 5.55
N LEU A 168 -29.00 8.63 4.94
CA LEU A 168 -28.04 9.56 5.56
C LEU A 168 -28.66 10.94 5.83
N ILE A 169 -29.53 11.42 4.93
CA ILE A 169 -30.27 12.68 5.11
C ILE A 169 -31.25 12.55 6.29
N ALA A 170 -31.97 11.44 6.40
CA ALA A 170 -32.86 11.19 7.53
C ALA A 170 -32.08 11.09 8.85
N THR A 171 -30.90 10.45 8.85
CA THR A 171 -30.00 10.40 10.00
C THR A 171 -29.52 11.79 10.40
N ASP A 172 -29.11 12.65 9.47
CA ASP A 172 -28.72 14.05 9.77
C ASP A 172 -29.89 14.82 10.41
N ILE A 173 -31.10 14.67 9.87
CA ILE A 173 -32.30 15.31 10.42
C ILE A 173 -32.60 14.81 11.84
N GLU A 174 -32.45 13.51 12.08
CA GLU A 174 -32.68 12.92 13.40
C GLU A 174 -31.60 13.36 14.40
N MET A 175 -30.33 13.42 13.98
CA MET A 175 -29.23 13.94 14.81
C MET A 175 -29.42 15.41 15.17
N ARG A 176 -30.03 16.23 14.30
CA ARG A 176 -30.33 17.65 14.61
C ARG A 176 -31.42 17.84 15.65
N ARG A 177 -32.20 16.80 15.94
CA ARG A 177 -33.19 16.80 17.03
C ARG A 177 -32.56 16.45 18.37
N VAL A 178 -31.35 15.88 18.35
CA VAL A 178 -30.61 15.54 19.57
C VAL A 178 -30.11 16.83 20.21
N ASN A 179 -30.71 17.19 21.35
CA ASN A 179 -30.15 18.21 22.22
C ASN A 179 -28.89 17.65 22.89
N TRP A 180 -27.72 18.22 22.60
CA TRP A 180 -26.50 17.86 23.30
C TRP A 180 -26.59 18.32 24.75
N SER A 181 -26.37 17.40 25.69
CA SER A 181 -26.39 17.73 27.12
C SER A 181 -25.37 18.82 27.43
N THR A 182 -25.79 19.83 28.19
CA THR A 182 -24.86 20.87 28.63
C THR A 182 -23.90 20.30 29.67
N ARG A 183 -22.74 20.95 29.88
CA ARG A 183 -21.78 20.50 30.91
C ARG A 183 -22.42 20.35 32.29
N LYS A 184 -23.41 21.19 32.62
CA LYS A 184 -24.15 21.12 33.88
C LYS A 184 -25.03 19.89 33.97
N ASP A 185 -25.68 19.50 32.88
CA ASP A 185 -26.54 18.31 32.81
C ASP A 185 -25.72 17.03 32.96
N VAL A 186 -24.56 16.98 32.29
CA VAL A 186 -23.61 15.88 32.41
C VAL A 186 -23.14 15.74 33.86
N ILE A 187 -22.69 16.82 34.50
CA ILE A 187 -22.23 16.79 35.90
C ILE A 187 -23.36 16.31 36.83
N ARG A 188 -24.58 16.85 36.70
CA ARG A 188 -25.72 16.43 37.53
C ARG A 188 -26.04 14.95 37.34
N SER A 189 -26.06 14.46 36.11
CA SER A 189 -26.30 13.04 35.83
C SER A 189 -25.21 12.15 36.41
N THR A 190 -23.94 12.55 36.28
CA THR A 190 -22.79 11.78 36.81
C THR A 190 -22.81 11.72 38.34
N VAL A 191 -23.13 12.83 39.01
CA VAL A 191 -23.23 12.89 40.48
C VAL A 191 -24.32 11.95 41.00
N VAL A 192 -25.48 11.88 40.32
CA VAL A 192 -26.55 10.95 40.71
C VAL A 192 -26.07 9.50 40.66
N VAL A 193 -25.35 9.13 39.60
CA VAL A 193 -24.79 7.77 39.46
C VAL A 193 -23.77 7.48 40.56
N ILE A 194 -22.85 8.41 40.82
CA ILE A 194 -21.84 8.26 41.89
C ILE A 194 -22.50 8.06 43.25
N VAL A 195 -23.49 8.89 43.59
CA VAL A 195 -24.20 8.79 44.87
C VAL A 195 -24.97 7.47 44.96
N ALA A 196 -25.64 7.04 43.89
CA ALA A 196 -26.34 5.75 43.86
C ALA A 196 -25.38 4.56 44.05
N SER A 197 -24.22 4.58 43.37
CA SER A 197 -23.19 3.55 43.54
C SER A 197 -22.66 3.49 44.98
N PHE A 198 -22.37 4.63 45.59
CA PHE A 198 -21.94 4.69 47.00
C PHE A 198 -23.03 4.24 47.97
N ALA A 199 -24.31 4.57 47.71
CA ALA A 199 -25.42 4.12 48.54
C ALA A 199 -25.59 2.59 48.50
N ILE A 200 -25.46 1.98 47.31
CA ILE A 200 -25.48 0.52 47.16
C ILE A 200 -24.29 -0.11 47.89
N ALA A 201 -23.08 0.44 47.70
CA ALA A 201 -21.88 -0.05 48.38
C ALA A 201 -21.99 0.03 49.91
N ALA A 202 -22.51 1.14 50.43
CA ALA A 202 -22.76 1.31 51.86
C ALA A 202 -23.81 0.31 52.37
N SER A 203 -24.90 0.10 51.63
CA SER A 203 -25.93 -0.89 51.98
C SER A 203 -25.34 -2.30 52.07
N LEU A 204 -24.56 -2.71 51.06
CA LEU A 204 -23.86 -4.01 51.08
C LEU A 204 -22.91 -4.12 52.26
N PHE A 205 -22.13 -3.07 52.55
CA PHE A 205 -21.24 -3.03 53.71
C PHE A 205 -21.99 -3.25 55.03
N PHE A 206 -23.15 -2.61 55.22
CA PHE A 206 -23.95 -2.82 56.44
C PHE A 206 -24.52 -4.23 56.54
N VAL A 207 -24.96 -4.82 55.42
CA VAL A 207 -25.45 -6.19 55.37
C VAL A 207 -24.32 -7.17 55.72
N ASP A 208 -23.14 -6.99 55.12
CA ASP A 208 -21.97 -7.83 55.39
C ASP A 208 -21.54 -7.72 56.85
N PHE A 209 -21.46 -6.50 57.40
CA PHE A 209 -21.13 -6.26 58.81
C PHE A 209 -22.14 -6.91 59.76
N PHE A 210 -23.44 -6.81 59.46
CA PHE A 210 -24.49 -7.45 60.25
C PHE A 210 -24.34 -8.98 60.25
N PHE A 211 -24.08 -9.59 59.09
CA PHE A 211 -23.88 -11.04 58.99
C PHE A 211 -22.60 -11.49 59.68
N GLU A 212 -21.49 -10.75 59.57
CA GLU A 212 -20.25 -11.05 60.30
C GLU A 212 -20.48 -11.03 61.81
N TRP A 213 -21.15 -10.00 62.32
CA TRP A 213 -21.51 -9.89 63.73
C TRP A 213 -22.40 -11.08 64.16
N LEU A 214 -23.46 -11.38 63.42
CA LEU A 214 -24.39 -12.47 63.72
C LEU A 214 -23.69 -13.83 63.74
N PHE A 215 -22.83 -14.11 62.76
CA PHE A 215 -22.08 -15.36 62.67
C PHE A 215 -21.01 -15.47 63.77
N SER A 216 -20.34 -14.37 64.13
CA SER A 216 -19.39 -14.35 65.24
C SER A 216 -20.08 -14.67 66.58
N ALA A 217 -21.25 -14.09 66.82
CA ALA A 217 -22.03 -14.28 68.03
C ALA A 217 -22.54 -15.73 68.17
N MET A 218 -23.01 -16.34 67.07
CA MET A 218 -23.41 -17.75 67.07
C MET A 218 -22.22 -18.69 67.27
N ARG A 219 -21.06 -18.40 66.68
CA ARG A 219 -19.85 -19.23 66.81
C ARG A 219 -19.30 -19.22 68.24
N ILE A 220 -19.40 -18.10 68.95
CA ILE A 220 -19.00 -17.96 70.36
C ILE A 220 -19.80 -18.85 71.31
N ARG A 221 -21.03 -19.23 70.97
CA ARG A 221 -21.90 -20.06 71.83
C ARG A 221 -21.73 -21.57 71.61
N ARG A 222 -20.85 -22.00 70.72
CA ARG A 222 -20.61 -23.41 70.37
C ARG A 222 -19.27 -23.98 70.88
N MET A 223 -18.56 -23.25 71.74
CA MET A 223 -17.49 -23.76 72.61
C MET A 223 -17.99 -23.78 74.05
#